data_AF-A0A5B7AJA6-F1
#
_entry.id   AF-A0A5B7AJA6-F1
#
_cell.length_a   1.000
_cell.length_b   1.000
_cell.length_c   1.000
_cell.angle_alpha   90.00
_cell.angle_beta   90.00
_cell.angle_gamma   90.00
#
_symmetry.space_group_name_H-M   'P 1'
#
loop_
_entity.id
_entity.type
_entity.pdbx_description
1 polymer ?
#
loop_
_entity_poly.entity_id
_entity_poly.type
_entity_poly.pdbx_seq_one_letter_code
_entity_poly.pdbx_strand_id
1 'polypeptide(L)'
;VLSRLGMRQHRHALDDQSDDHDAVDIDLEMMKERFSKLLLGEDMSGSGKGVCSAVTVSNSITNLYASIFGHHLRLEPLHIEKKLMWKREMDCLLSVCDYIVEFIPASQNLQDGTAVEVMTSRPRSDIYINLPALRKLDAMLLVGQSLNPKTHFLLVRTVAKKAVNF
;
A
#
# COMPACT_ATOMS: atom_id res chain seq x y z
N VAL A 1 -22.08 20.42 -15.69
CA VAL A 1 -22.96 19.23 -15.58
C VAL A 1 -22.30 18.21 -14.66
N LEU A 2 -22.71 18.20 -13.39
CA LEU A 2 -22.26 17.26 -12.36
C LEU A 2 -23.09 15.97 -12.51
N SER A 3 -22.48 14.92 -13.06
CA SER A 3 -23.12 13.62 -13.18
C SER A 3 -23.08 12.89 -11.84
N ARG A 4 -24.27 12.61 -11.34
CA ARG A 4 -24.61 11.92 -10.09
C ARG A 4 -23.81 10.62 -9.94
N LEU A 5 -23.15 10.46 -8.78
CA LEU A 5 -22.74 9.16 -8.24
C LEU A 5 -24.00 8.27 -8.16
N GLY A 6 -24.07 7.28 -9.04
CA GLY A 6 -25.09 6.24 -8.97
C GLY A 6 -24.83 5.33 -7.78
N MET A 7 -25.63 5.49 -6.73
CA MET A 7 -25.80 4.48 -5.68
C MET A 7 -26.32 3.20 -6.34
N ARG A 8 -25.46 2.21 -6.49
CA ARG A 8 -25.78 0.91 -7.09
C ARG A 8 -26.71 0.16 -6.14
N GLN A 9 -27.99 0.07 -6.51
CA GLN A 9 -29.00 -0.71 -5.78
C GLN A 9 -28.62 -2.19 -5.77
N HIS A 10 -28.43 -2.74 -4.58
CA HIS A 10 -28.28 -4.17 -4.33
C HIS A 10 -29.65 -4.82 -4.50
N ARG A 11 -29.92 -5.41 -5.67
CA ARG A 11 -31.08 -6.29 -5.85
C ARG A 11 -30.69 -7.68 -5.36
N HIS A 12 -31.35 -8.10 -4.29
CA HIS A 12 -31.37 -9.46 -3.76
C HIS A 12 -31.71 -10.47 -4.87
N ALA A 13 -30.78 -11.37 -5.15
CA ALA A 13 -31.06 -12.67 -5.73
C ALA A 13 -30.14 -13.66 -5.02
N LEU A 14 -30.73 -14.46 -4.14
CA LEU A 14 -30.08 -15.57 -3.44
C LEU A 14 -29.99 -16.74 -4.44
N ASP A 15 -28.79 -17.23 -4.73
CA ASP A 15 -28.34 -18.56 -4.27
C ASP A 15 -26.92 -18.84 -4.83
N ASP A 16 -26.09 -19.53 -4.04
CA ASP A 16 -24.82 -20.19 -4.39
C ASP A 16 -23.49 -19.40 -4.33
N GLN A 17 -23.19 -18.73 -3.21
CA GLN A 17 -21.83 -18.21 -2.92
C GLN A 17 -21.55 -18.03 -1.42
N SER A 18 -21.62 -19.10 -0.62
CA SER A 18 -21.35 -19.02 0.83
C SER A 18 -19.85 -18.95 1.19
N ASP A 19 -18.97 -19.59 0.42
CA ASP A 19 -17.53 -19.64 0.77
C ASP A 19 -16.75 -18.36 0.39
N ASP A 20 -17.24 -17.61 -0.60
CA ASP A 20 -16.54 -16.40 -1.11
C ASP A 20 -16.77 -15.18 -0.20
N HIS A 21 -17.95 -15.09 0.42
CA HIS A 21 -18.26 -14.02 1.37
C HIS A 21 -17.42 -14.11 2.65
N ASP A 22 -17.20 -15.32 3.16
CA ASP A 22 -16.41 -15.56 4.36
C ASP A 22 -14.92 -15.25 4.14
N ALA A 23 -14.37 -15.57 2.96
CA ALA A 23 -12.99 -15.24 2.61
C ALA A 23 -12.74 -13.73 2.50
N VAL A 24 -13.69 -12.98 1.90
CA VAL A 24 -13.64 -11.52 1.81
C VAL A 24 -13.72 -10.88 3.19
N ASP A 25 -14.54 -11.41 4.10
CA ASP A 25 -14.67 -10.90 5.47
C ASP A 25 -13.37 -11.11 6.27
N ILE A 26 -12.71 -12.26 6.11
CA ILE A 26 -11.41 -12.53 6.72
C ILE A 26 -10.33 -11.56 6.21
N ASP A 27 -10.24 -11.34 4.90
CA ASP A 27 -9.27 -10.39 4.32
C ASP A 27 -9.52 -8.95 4.81
N LEU A 28 -10.79 -8.55 4.95
CA LEU A 28 -11.17 -7.23 5.43
C LEU A 28 -10.84 -7.06 6.93
N GLU A 29 -11.12 -8.06 7.75
CA GLU A 29 -10.76 -8.04 9.17
C GLU A 29 -9.24 -8.01 9.37
N MET A 30 -8.47 -8.78 8.59
CA MET A 30 -7.02 -8.68 8.59
C MET A 30 -6.55 -7.26 8.22
N MET A 31 -7.16 -6.65 7.20
CA MET A 31 -6.84 -5.29 6.78
C MET A 31 -7.16 -4.26 7.89
N LYS A 32 -8.31 -4.38 8.56
CA LYS A 32 -8.69 -3.55 9.72
C LYS A 32 -7.69 -3.67 10.86
N GLU A 33 -7.30 -4.89 11.21
CA GLU A 33 -6.33 -5.13 12.28
C GLU A 33 -4.97 -4.46 11.96
N ARG A 34 -4.55 -4.49 10.70
CA ARG A 34 -3.32 -3.82 10.25
C ARG A 34 -3.42 -2.31 10.33
N PHE A 35 -4.46 -1.72 9.73
CA PHE A 35 -4.59 -0.26 9.70
C PHE A 35 -4.86 0.33 11.09
N SER A 36 -5.59 -0.36 11.96
CA SER A 36 -5.77 0.09 13.35
C SER A 36 -4.43 0.15 14.10
N LYS A 37 -3.56 -0.86 13.94
CA LYS A 37 -2.20 -0.83 14.50
C LYS A 37 -1.34 0.30 13.93
N LEU A 38 -1.46 0.59 12.63
CA LEU A 38 -0.76 1.73 12.01
C LEU A 38 -1.21 3.06 12.61
N LEU A 39 -2.53 3.24 12.80
CA LEU A 39 -3.13 4.45 13.35
C LEU A 39 -2.83 4.66 14.84
N LEU A 40 -2.65 3.58 15.60
CA LEU A 40 -2.23 3.64 17.00
C LEU A 40 -0.76 4.07 17.17
N GLY A 41 0.04 4.04 16.11
CA GLY A 41 1.42 4.52 16.16
C GLY A 41 2.30 3.71 17.10
N GLU A 42 2.13 2.38 17.15
CA GLU A 42 2.79 1.47 18.10
C GLU A 42 2.34 1.61 19.57
N ASP A 43 1.49 2.59 19.90
CA ASP A 43 0.89 2.75 21.22
C ASP A 43 -0.44 1.98 21.32
N MET A 44 -0.34 0.70 21.67
CA MET A 44 -1.49 -0.19 21.84
C MET A 44 -2.36 0.16 23.07
N SER A 45 -1.96 1.11 23.91
CA SER A 45 -2.78 1.61 25.02
C SER A 45 -3.83 2.63 24.59
N GLY A 46 -3.69 3.20 23.38
CA GLY A 46 -4.56 4.26 22.88
C GLY A 46 -4.33 5.62 23.52
N SER A 47 -3.21 5.83 24.23
CA SER A 47 -2.89 7.09 24.91
C SER A 47 -2.38 8.20 23.98
N GLY A 48 -2.16 7.89 22.69
CA GLY A 48 -1.67 8.82 21.68
C GLY A 48 -0.19 9.18 21.84
N LYS A 49 0.58 8.39 22.62
CA LYS A 49 2.02 8.60 22.85
C LYS A 49 2.91 7.82 21.89
N GLY A 50 2.32 7.33 20.81
CA GLY A 50 2.98 6.56 19.77
C GLY A 50 3.87 7.41 18.85
N VAL A 51 4.42 6.76 17.83
CA VAL A 51 5.19 7.38 16.76
C VAL A 51 4.28 7.87 15.63
N CYS A 52 4.78 8.74 14.76
CA CYS A 52 4.00 9.23 13.63
C CYS A 52 3.76 8.12 12.59
N SER A 53 2.68 8.25 11.80
CA SER A 53 2.26 7.24 10.82
C SER A 53 3.36 6.86 9.83
N ALA A 54 4.21 7.81 9.42
CA ALA A 54 5.34 7.53 8.53
C ALA A 54 6.33 6.53 9.16
N VAL A 55 6.64 6.70 10.44
CA VAL A 55 7.50 5.78 11.19
C VAL A 55 6.81 4.44 11.37
N THR A 56 5.51 4.43 11.72
CA THR A 56 4.75 3.18 11.88
C THR A 56 4.69 2.35 10.60
N VAL A 57 4.50 3.00 9.45
CA VAL A 57 4.53 2.34 8.13
C VAL A 57 5.93 1.79 7.85
N SER A 58 6.99 2.57 8.09
CA SER A 58 8.38 2.12 7.92
C SER A 58 8.72 0.91 8.80
N ASN A 59 8.31 0.95 10.07
CA ASN A 59 8.51 -0.16 11.01
C ASN A 59 7.71 -1.39 10.58
N SER A 60 6.48 -1.20 10.11
CA SER A 60 5.63 -2.29 9.61
C SER A 60 6.23 -2.98 8.38
N ILE A 61 6.78 -2.23 7.42
CA ILE A 61 7.50 -2.79 6.25
C ILE A 61 8.73 -3.58 6.72
N THR A 62 9.49 -3.03 7.67
CA THR A 62 10.70 -3.68 8.19
C THR A 62 10.36 -4.97 8.95
N ASN A 63 9.31 -4.95 9.75
CA ASN A 63 8.82 -6.11 10.51
C ASN A 63 8.25 -7.19 9.58
N LEU A 64 7.52 -6.80 8.52
CA LEU A 64 7.04 -7.71 7.49
C LEU A 64 8.21 -8.42 6.80
N TYR A 65 9.25 -7.68 6.42
CA TYR A 65 10.47 -8.26 5.86
C TYR A 65 11.12 -9.25 6.82
N ALA A 66 11.27 -8.90 8.10
CA ALA A 66 11.86 -9.77 9.10
C ALA A 66 11.04 -11.06 9.30
N SER A 67 9.70 -10.95 9.32
CA SER A 67 8.80 -12.09 9.44
C SER A 67 8.90 -13.06 8.24
N ILE A 68 8.96 -12.52 7.02
CA ILE A 68 8.93 -13.34 5.80
C ILE A 68 10.32 -13.88 5.44
N PHE A 69 11.36 -13.04 5.54
CA PHE A 69 12.72 -13.31 5.09
C PHE A 69 13.73 -13.54 6.21
N GLY A 70 13.43 -13.19 7.47
CA GLY A 70 14.41 -13.19 8.56
C GLY A 70 14.95 -14.56 8.95
N HIS A 71 14.22 -15.64 8.66
CA HIS A 71 14.65 -17.02 8.93
C HIS A 71 15.47 -17.63 7.77
N HIS A 72 15.55 -16.94 6.63
CA HIS A 72 16.23 -17.44 5.43
C HIS A 72 17.68 -16.95 5.39
N LEU A 73 18.57 -17.73 6.02
CA LEU A 73 20.03 -17.53 5.97
C LEU A 73 20.69 -18.21 4.75
N ARG A 74 19.93 -19.00 4.00
CA ARG A 74 20.36 -19.69 2.77
C ARG A 74 19.57 -19.18 1.57
N LEU A 75 20.18 -19.21 0.39
CA LEU A 75 19.54 -18.87 -0.89
C LEU A 75 18.59 -20.00 -1.29
N GLU A 76 17.46 -20.08 -0.62
CA GLU A 76 16.41 -21.06 -0.92
C GLU A 76 15.18 -20.37 -1.51
N PRO A 77 14.46 -21.07 -2.40
CA PRO A 77 13.20 -20.58 -2.91
C PRO A 77 12.19 -20.25 -1.81
N LEU A 78 11.74 -18.99 -1.77
CA LEU A 78 10.63 -18.62 -0.89
C LEU A 78 9.39 -19.43 -1.27
N HIS A 79 8.76 -20.07 -0.27
CA HIS A 79 7.51 -20.81 -0.46
C HIS A 79 6.44 -19.89 -1.08
N ILE A 80 5.59 -20.44 -1.96
CA ILE A 80 4.61 -19.65 -2.70
C ILE A 80 3.66 -18.88 -1.79
N GLU A 81 3.26 -19.49 -0.67
CA GLU A 81 2.43 -18.86 0.35
C GLU A 81 3.08 -17.60 0.95
N LYS A 82 4.39 -17.65 1.25
CA LYS A 82 5.14 -16.48 1.73
C LYS A 82 5.28 -15.40 0.66
N LYS A 83 5.38 -15.77 -0.62
CA LYS A 83 5.39 -14.79 -1.73
C LYS A 83 4.04 -14.07 -1.84
N LEU A 84 2.95 -14.81 -1.72
CA LEU A 84 1.59 -14.26 -1.75
C LEU A 84 1.36 -13.35 -0.53
N MET A 85 1.77 -13.79 0.66
CA MET A 85 1.70 -12.99 1.88
C MET A 85 2.50 -11.69 1.74
N TRP A 86 3.74 -11.76 1.27
CA TRP A 86 4.57 -10.57 1.03
C TRP A 86 3.87 -9.59 0.09
N LYS A 87 3.39 -10.09 -1.06
CA LYS A 87 2.71 -9.27 -2.06
C LYS A 87 1.48 -8.57 -1.46
N ARG A 88 0.59 -9.33 -0.80
CA ARG A 88 -0.66 -8.80 -0.21
C ARG A 88 -0.38 -7.75 0.86
N GLU A 89 0.51 -8.04 1.81
CA GLU A 89 0.80 -7.15 2.93
C GLU A 89 1.59 -5.91 2.47
N MET A 90 2.52 -6.06 1.53
CA MET A 90 3.25 -4.93 0.95
C MET A 90 2.33 -4.03 0.11
N ASP A 91 1.40 -4.60 -0.65
CA ASP A 91 0.39 -3.83 -1.39
C ASP A 91 -0.51 -3.02 -0.43
N CYS A 92 -0.90 -3.62 0.69
CA CYS A 92 -1.66 -2.93 1.75
C CYS A 92 -0.87 -1.74 2.32
N LEU A 93 0.40 -1.94 2.72
CA LEU A 93 1.25 -0.88 3.28
C LEU A 93 1.57 0.24 2.28
N LEU A 94 1.75 -0.09 1.00
CA LEU A 94 2.06 0.88 -0.06
C LEU A 94 0.84 1.62 -0.60
N SER A 95 -0.39 1.16 -0.28
CA SER A 95 -1.63 1.82 -0.72
C SER A 95 -1.73 3.28 -0.30
N VAL A 96 -1.09 3.66 0.82
CA VAL A 96 -1.03 5.06 1.29
C VAL A 96 -0.40 5.98 0.25
N CYS A 97 0.54 5.50 -0.56
CA CYS A 97 1.26 6.31 -1.53
C CYS A 97 0.36 6.79 -2.69
N ASP A 98 -0.73 6.08 -2.98
CA ASP A 98 -1.68 6.46 -4.04
C ASP A 98 -2.45 7.74 -3.68
N TYR A 99 -2.52 8.06 -2.39
CA TYR A 99 -3.22 9.23 -1.86
C TYR A 99 -2.29 10.42 -1.58
N ILE A 100 -0.98 10.28 -1.80
CA ILE A 100 -0.02 11.36 -1.58
C ILE A 100 0.17 12.13 -2.88
N VAL A 101 -0.43 13.32 -2.92
CA VAL A 101 -0.55 14.13 -4.12
C VAL A 101 0.03 15.54 -3.95
N GLU A 102 0.49 16.12 -5.05
CA GLU A 102 0.76 17.55 -5.19
C GLU A 102 -0.47 18.23 -5.80
N PHE A 103 -0.84 19.40 -5.28
CA PHE A 103 -1.86 20.25 -5.88
C PHE A 103 -1.23 21.24 -6.85
N ILE A 104 -1.79 21.33 -8.05
CA ILE A 104 -1.23 22.13 -9.14
C ILE A 104 -2.36 22.94 -9.77
N PRO A 105 -2.14 24.25 -9.99
CA PRO A 105 -3.09 25.08 -10.69
C PRO A 105 -3.24 24.61 -12.14
N ALA A 106 -4.47 24.54 -12.62
CA ALA A 106 -4.81 24.22 -13.99
C ALA A 106 -5.97 25.11 -14.47
N SER A 107 -5.94 25.51 -15.73
CA SER A 107 -7.07 26.20 -16.35
C SER A 107 -8.01 25.18 -16.99
N GLN A 108 -9.30 25.28 -16.68
CA GLN A 108 -10.36 24.46 -17.26
C GLN A 108 -11.41 25.36 -17.91
N ASN A 109 -11.89 24.96 -19.09
CA ASN A 109 -12.98 25.68 -19.77
C ASN A 109 -14.32 25.08 -19.35
N LEU A 110 -15.24 25.92 -18.87
CA LEU A 110 -16.62 25.53 -18.62
C LEU A 110 -17.35 25.31 -19.96
N GLN A 111 -18.54 24.72 -19.88
CA GLN A 111 -19.35 24.41 -21.07
C GLN A 111 -19.78 25.65 -21.86
N ASP A 112 -19.79 26.81 -21.23
CA ASP A 112 -20.05 28.12 -21.81
C ASP A 112 -18.79 28.79 -22.43
N GLY A 113 -17.63 28.12 -22.37
CA GLY A 113 -16.36 28.64 -22.86
C GLY A 113 -15.60 29.52 -21.87
N THR A 114 -16.13 29.75 -20.67
CA THR A 114 -15.45 30.53 -19.62
C THR A 114 -14.25 29.76 -19.09
N ALA A 115 -13.05 30.36 -19.14
CA ALA A 115 -11.84 29.79 -18.54
C ALA A 115 -11.84 30.03 -17.02
N VAL A 116 -11.69 28.97 -16.23
CA VAL A 116 -11.61 29.01 -14.76
C VAL A 116 -10.34 28.33 -14.30
N GLU A 117 -9.66 28.97 -13.35
CA GLU A 117 -8.52 28.36 -12.65
C GLU A 117 -9.02 27.44 -11.55
N VAL A 118 -8.56 26.20 -11.57
CA VAL A 118 -8.87 25.18 -10.58
C VAL A 118 -7.59 24.52 -10.09
N MET A 119 -7.64 23.95 -8.89
CA MET A 119 -6.56 23.10 -8.39
C MET A 119 -6.84 21.65 -8.82
N THR A 120 -5.82 21.01 -9.38
CA THR A 120 -5.84 19.58 -9.73
C THR A 120 -4.83 18.83 -8.91
N SER A 121 -5.09 17.56 -8.61
CA SER A 121 -4.15 16.70 -7.91
C SER A 121 -3.40 15.80 -8.90
N ARG A 122 -2.10 15.63 -8.67
CA ARG A 122 -1.31 14.55 -9.29
C ARG A 122 -0.49 13.83 -8.22
N PRO A 123 -0.13 12.55 -8.39
CA PRO A 123 0.79 11.89 -7.47
C PRO A 123 2.08 12.70 -7.29
N ARG A 124 2.61 12.71 -6.07
CA ARG A 124 3.88 13.41 -5.78
C ARG A 124 4.99 12.88 -6.70
N SER A 125 5.80 13.79 -7.22
CA SER A 125 6.73 13.51 -8.31
C SER A 125 7.74 12.39 -8.00
N ASP A 126 8.24 12.34 -6.78
CA ASP A 126 9.15 11.30 -6.29
C ASP A 126 8.46 9.94 -6.18
N ILE A 127 7.19 9.87 -5.74
CA ILE A 127 6.40 8.63 -5.67
C ILE A 127 6.16 8.10 -7.07
N TYR A 128 5.71 8.97 -7.96
CA TYR A 128 5.34 8.62 -9.33
C TYR A 128 6.50 7.92 -10.06
N ILE A 129 7.73 8.38 -9.83
CA ILE A 129 8.93 7.79 -10.44
C ILE A 129 9.41 6.57 -9.64
N ASN A 130 9.50 6.67 -8.32
CA ASN A 130 10.20 5.67 -7.52
C ASN A 130 9.36 4.44 -7.22
N LEU A 131 8.06 4.59 -6.94
CA LEU A 131 7.21 3.48 -6.52
C LEU A 131 7.12 2.37 -7.58
N PRO A 132 6.91 2.67 -8.89
CA PRO A 132 6.93 1.65 -9.93
C PRO A 132 8.29 0.97 -10.08
N ALA A 133 9.40 1.72 -9.95
CA ALA A 133 10.75 1.17 -10.03
C ALA A 133 11.05 0.19 -8.88
N LEU A 134 10.61 0.54 -7.66
CA LEU A 134 10.75 -0.31 -6.47
C LEU A 134 9.91 -1.58 -6.59
N ARG A 135 8.66 -1.48 -7.08
CA ARG A 135 7.80 -2.66 -7.36
C ARG A 135 8.41 -3.59 -8.42
N LYS A 136 9.02 -3.03 -9.47
CA LYS A 136 9.73 -3.82 -10.49
C LYS A 136 10.94 -4.54 -9.88
N LEU A 137 11.70 -3.86 -9.03
CA LEU A 137 12.84 -4.47 -8.33
C LEU A 137 12.38 -5.60 -7.41
N ASP A 138 11.33 -5.38 -6.63
CA ASP A 138 10.71 -6.40 -5.77
C ASP A 138 10.30 -7.65 -6.56
N ALA A 139 9.58 -7.47 -7.68
CA ALA A 139 9.19 -8.57 -8.56
C ALA A 139 10.41 -9.33 -9.11
N MET A 140 11.47 -8.63 -9.50
CA MET A 140 12.71 -9.26 -9.95
C MET A 140 13.39 -10.06 -8.84
N LEU A 141 13.34 -9.62 -7.58
CA LEU A 141 13.90 -10.37 -6.46
C LEU A 141 13.05 -11.61 -6.10
N LEU A 142 11.73 -11.50 -6.14
CA LEU A 142 10.77 -12.59 -5.91
C LEU A 142 10.83 -13.68 -6.98
N VAL A 143 11.06 -13.30 -8.23
CA VAL A 143 11.26 -14.23 -9.37
C VAL A 143 12.69 -14.78 -9.37
N GLY A 144 13.68 -13.93 -9.08
CA GLY A 144 15.08 -14.21 -9.31
C GLY A 144 15.68 -15.25 -8.37
N GLN A 145 15.34 -15.27 -7.07
CA GLN A 145 15.87 -16.18 -6.01
C GLN A 145 17.41 -16.40 -5.98
N SER A 146 18.17 -15.70 -6.83
CA SER A 146 19.61 -15.79 -7.04
C SER A 146 20.33 -14.50 -6.63
N LEU A 147 19.59 -13.40 -6.37
CA LEU A 147 20.19 -12.16 -5.90
C LEU A 147 20.25 -12.14 -4.36
N ASN A 148 21.48 -12.07 -3.90
CA ASN A 148 21.98 -11.94 -2.54
C ASN A 148 20.99 -11.27 -1.54
N PRO A 149 20.79 -11.81 -0.32
CA PRO A 149 19.94 -11.22 0.72
C PRO A 149 20.26 -9.75 1.05
N LYS A 150 21.49 -9.29 0.79
CA LYS A 150 21.88 -7.87 0.91
C LYS A 150 21.08 -6.94 0.01
N THR A 151 20.67 -7.39 -1.18
CA THR A 151 19.90 -6.59 -2.14
C THR A 151 18.46 -6.39 -1.67
N HIS A 152 17.84 -7.40 -1.05
CA HIS A 152 16.51 -7.31 -0.46
C HIS A 152 16.47 -6.33 0.72
N PHE A 153 17.50 -6.37 1.58
CA PHE A 153 17.66 -5.43 2.68
C PHE A 153 17.86 -3.98 2.22
N LEU A 154 18.63 -3.75 1.14
CA LEU A 154 18.80 -2.43 0.53
C LEU A 154 17.51 -1.89 -0.08
N LEU A 155 16.66 -2.74 -0.65
CA LEU A 155 15.34 -2.35 -1.14
C LEU A 155 14.45 -1.91 0.03
N VAL A 156 14.31 -2.73 1.07
CA VAL A 156 13.52 -2.38 2.26
C VAL A 156 14.04 -1.12 2.91
N ARG A 157 15.36 -0.96 3.03
CA ARG A 157 15.94 0.26 3.57
C ARG A 157 15.71 1.47 2.66
N THR A 158 15.68 1.30 1.34
CA THR A 158 15.38 2.39 0.39
C THR A 158 13.91 2.76 0.41
N VAL A 159 13.01 1.78 0.44
CA VAL A 159 11.56 1.98 0.57
C VAL A 159 11.26 2.64 1.91
N ALA A 160 11.78 2.11 3.01
CA ALA A 160 11.64 2.67 4.35
C ALA A 160 12.25 4.08 4.44
N LYS A 161 13.47 4.31 3.93
CA LYS A 161 14.08 5.66 3.95
C LYS A 161 13.33 6.66 3.07
N LYS A 162 12.79 6.24 1.92
CA LYS A 162 11.94 7.11 1.10
C LYS A 162 10.61 7.35 1.78
N ALA A 163 9.99 6.32 2.39
CA ALA A 163 8.77 6.37 3.21
C ALA A 163 8.91 7.25 4.48
N VAL A 164 10.10 7.33 5.07
CA VAL A 164 10.42 8.14 6.26
C VAL A 164 10.77 9.59 5.90
N ASN A 165 11.19 9.87 4.66
CA ASN A 165 11.35 11.25 4.17
C ASN A 165 10.04 11.82 3.56
N PHE A 166 8.89 11.22 3.91
CA PHE A 166 7.56 11.82 3.66
C PHE A 166 7.17 12.77 4.78
#